data_AF-B0CG52-F1
#
_entry.id   AF-B0CG52-F1
#
_cell.length_a   1.000
_cell.length_b   1.000
_cell.length_c   1.000
_cell.angle_alpha   90.00
_cell.angle_beta   90.00
_cell.angle_gamma   90.00
#
_symmetry.space_group_name_H-M   'P 1'
#
loop_
_entity.id
_entity.type
_entity.pdbx_description
1 polymer ?
#
loop_
_entity_poly.entity_id
_entity_poly.type
_entity_poly.pdbx_seq_one_letter_code
_entity_poly.pdbx_strand_id
1 'polypeptide(L)'
;MAEILQDVSHDSINRFLLRERYEPKDLFDLLVGNGWVELTGGIVSADDTILEKLYSNPKKMDLLGYYWSSKYSKPILGIPLITLYYSSPNGLRVPINYRIYDKQEGKTKNQYLQEMLQEVLDWGLRPTTFTSDAWYASKANLNLLKDVQMGFLVGVAKNRQVRVGAQQYQRVDNLIISEQGLHVHLKGVGIVKFFCQRFKNGSCRYYLLYAPDPKELAYAGKAEFEHLHTLHWGIECFHRAGKQLCGLQRFRVRLTEAVHTHVFCALRAFVELELQVWHQQIDNWYALQRNLYQEVARQFILEQPLLGSMALT
;
A
#
# COMPACT_ATOMS: atom_id res chain seq x y z
N MET A 1 14.68 16.33 -8.85
CA MET A 1 15.96 15.60 -8.83
C MET A 1 17.10 16.51 -9.26
N ALA A 2 17.04 17.21 -10.41
CA ALA A 2 18.12 18.13 -10.83
C ALA A 2 18.28 19.35 -9.90
N GLU A 3 17.17 19.92 -9.41
CA GLU A 3 17.20 21.00 -8.41
C GLU A 3 17.85 20.58 -7.07
N ILE A 4 17.97 19.27 -6.80
CA ILE A 4 18.51 18.72 -5.54
C ILE A 4 19.96 18.25 -5.74
N LEU A 5 20.28 17.73 -6.92
CA LEU A 5 21.61 17.26 -7.30
C LEU A 5 22.28 18.36 -8.12
N GLN A 6 22.98 19.28 -7.46
CA GLN A 6 23.59 20.48 -8.06
C GLN A 6 24.51 20.17 -9.26
N ASP A 7 25.06 18.95 -9.32
CA ASP A 7 25.95 18.49 -10.40
C ASP A 7 25.24 17.72 -11.53
N VAL A 8 23.91 17.61 -11.52
CA VAL A 8 23.15 16.82 -12.50
C VAL A 8 22.16 17.69 -13.27
N SER A 9 22.38 17.83 -14.57
CA SER A 9 21.47 18.58 -15.45
C SER A 9 20.10 17.88 -15.61
N HIS A 10 19.06 18.68 -15.89
CA HIS A 10 17.73 18.17 -16.22
C HIS A 10 17.75 17.12 -17.35
N ASP A 11 18.59 17.33 -18.36
CA ASP A 11 18.71 16.42 -19.49
C ASP A 11 19.35 15.09 -19.12
N SER A 12 20.30 15.08 -18.18
CA SER A 12 20.88 13.83 -17.67
C SER A 12 19.85 12.98 -16.92
N ILE A 13 18.93 13.62 -16.20
CA ILE A 13 17.85 12.93 -15.47
C ILE A 13 16.80 12.40 -16.43
N ASN A 14 16.40 13.19 -17.43
CA ASN A 14 15.49 12.71 -18.46
C ASN A 14 16.10 11.52 -19.22
N ARG A 15 17.40 11.58 -19.56
CA ARG A 15 18.12 10.46 -20.17
C ARG A 15 18.14 9.23 -19.26
N PHE A 16 18.41 9.40 -17.97
CA PHE A 16 18.35 8.30 -17.00
C PHE A 16 16.95 7.66 -16.97
N LEU A 17 15.90 8.46 -16.80
CA LEU A 17 14.52 7.97 -16.74
C LEU A 17 14.11 7.19 -18.01
N LEU A 18 14.58 7.64 -19.17
CA LEU A 18 14.29 7.03 -20.47
C LEU A 18 15.22 5.87 -20.83
N ARG A 19 16.39 5.75 -20.21
CA ARG A 19 17.37 4.69 -20.49
C ARG A 19 17.18 3.49 -19.57
N GLU A 20 17.02 3.73 -18.27
CA GLU A 20 16.90 2.64 -17.31
C GLU A 20 15.57 1.90 -17.47
N ARG A 21 15.58 0.62 -17.12
CA ARG A 21 14.43 -0.30 -17.24
C ARG A 21 14.29 -1.10 -15.96
N TYR A 22 14.12 -0.38 -14.84
CA TYR A 22 13.92 -1.06 -13.56
C TYR A 22 12.56 -1.74 -13.51
N GLU A 23 12.57 -2.95 -12.98
CA GLU A 23 11.41 -3.80 -12.79
C GLU A 23 11.13 -3.98 -11.30
N PRO A 24 9.91 -4.41 -10.94
CA PRO A 24 9.57 -4.73 -9.55
C PRO A 24 10.49 -5.80 -8.94
N LYS A 25 11.01 -6.72 -9.76
CA LYS A 25 11.97 -7.73 -9.33
C LYS A 25 13.30 -7.12 -8.86
N ASP A 26 13.77 -6.02 -9.46
CA ASP A 26 15.00 -5.35 -9.01
C ASP A 26 14.84 -4.81 -7.58
N LEU A 27 13.64 -4.32 -7.24
CA LEU A 27 13.33 -3.86 -5.89
C LEU A 27 13.35 -5.02 -4.90
N PHE A 28 12.73 -6.14 -5.27
CA PHE A 28 12.70 -7.35 -4.44
C PHE A 28 14.10 -7.93 -4.23
N ASP A 29 14.87 -8.09 -5.31
CA ASP A 29 16.22 -8.66 -5.27
C ASP A 29 17.17 -7.79 -4.44
N LEU A 30 16.99 -6.48 -4.45
CA LEU A 30 17.72 -5.58 -3.57
C LEU A 30 17.41 -5.82 -2.09
N LEU A 31 16.14 -5.98 -1.73
CA LEU A 31 15.73 -6.24 -0.34
C LEU A 31 16.30 -7.57 0.16
N VAL A 32 16.24 -8.61 -0.68
CA VAL A 32 16.74 -9.96 -0.35
C VAL A 32 18.26 -10.02 -0.36
N GLY A 33 18.91 -9.43 -1.37
CA GLY A 33 20.37 -9.45 -1.52
C GLY A 33 21.12 -8.74 -0.40
N ASN A 34 20.49 -7.76 0.26
CA ASN A 34 21.03 -7.12 1.46
C ASN A 34 20.62 -7.82 2.77
N GLY A 35 19.80 -8.87 2.71
CA GLY A 35 19.31 -9.58 3.90
C GLY A 35 18.38 -8.75 4.78
N TRP A 36 17.68 -7.75 4.21
CA TRP A 36 16.82 -6.85 4.98
C TRP A 36 15.44 -7.44 5.30
N VAL A 37 14.96 -8.35 4.47
CA VAL A 37 13.64 -9.00 4.63
C VAL A 37 13.79 -10.49 4.88
N GLU A 38 12.99 -11.03 5.78
CA GLU A 38 12.87 -12.48 5.94
C GLU A 38 11.96 -13.03 4.83
N LEU A 39 12.35 -14.13 4.20
CA LEU A 39 11.55 -14.72 3.13
C LEU A 39 10.35 -15.53 3.65
N THR A 40 10.39 -15.99 4.90
CA THR A 40 9.34 -16.83 5.49
C THR A 40 8.66 -16.11 6.64
N GLY A 41 7.33 -16.18 6.69
CA GLY A 41 6.52 -15.48 7.67
C GLY A 41 6.10 -14.09 7.21
N GLY A 42 5.61 -13.28 8.15
CA GLY A 42 5.21 -11.90 7.86
C GLY A 42 3.92 -11.79 7.06
N ILE A 43 3.55 -10.53 6.77
CA ILE A 43 2.26 -10.18 6.19
C ILE A 43 2.44 -9.40 4.90
N VAL A 44 1.78 -9.86 3.83
CA VAL A 44 1.67 -9.09 2.58
C VAL A 44 0.34 -8.34 2.58
N SER A 45 0.41 -7.02 2.49
CA SER A 45 -0.74 -6.14 2.34
C SER A 45 -0.83 -5.67 0.90
N ALA A 46 -2.02 -5.70 0.31
CA ALA A 46 -2.29 -5.19 -1.02
C ALA A 46 -3.29 -4.03 -0.96
N ASP A 47 -2.95 -2.97 -1.67
CA ASP A 47 -3.81 -1.80 -1.86
C ASP A 47 -3.36 -1.07 -3.13
N ASP A 48 -4.17 -0.14 -3.61
CA ASP A 48 -3.80 0.75 -4.70
C ASP A 48 -4.02 2.21 -4.40
N THR A 49 -3.24 3.05 -5.08
CA THR A 49 -3.35 4.50 -4.94
C THR A 49 -3.33 5.17 -6.29
N ILE A 50 -4.10 6.25 -6.42
CA ILE A 50 -4.07 7.07 -7.64
C ILE A 50 -2.95 8.10 -7.52
N LEU A 51 -1.99 8.05 -8.45
CA LEU A 51 -0.99 9.09 -8.66
C LEU A 51 -1.67 10.26 -9.39
N GLU A 52 -1.96 11.32 -8.66
CA GLU A 52 -2.79 12.44 -9.13
C GLU A 52 -2.08 13.22 -10.26
N LYS A 53 -2.79 13.44 -11.38
CA LYS A 53 -2.28 14.18 -12.55
C LYS A 53 -3.34 15.13 -13.11
N LEU A 54 -3.99 15.88 -12.20
CA LEU A 54 -5.21 16.67 -12.46
C LEU A 54 -5.12 17.64 -13.66
N TYR A 55 -3.93 18.16 -13.95
CA TYR A 55 -3.70 19.14 -15.02
C TYR A 55 -2.98 18.56 -16.25
N SER A 56 -2.81 17.23 -16.31
CA SER A 56 -2.16 16.58 -17.44
C SER A 56 -3.12 16.42 -18.61
N ASN A 57 -2.59 16.38 -19.84
CA ASN A 57 -3.39 16.13 -21.03
C ASN A 57 -3.48 14.61 -21.29
N PRO A 58 -4.67 13.99 -21.22
CA PRO A 58 -4.84 12.55 -21.45
C PRO A 58 -4.40 12.07 -22.83
N LYS A 59 -4.38 12.94 -23.85
CA LYS A 59 -3.92 12.60 -25.20
C LYS A 59 -2.41 12.48 -25.34
N LYS A 60 -1.65 12.83 -24.30
CA LYS A 60 -0.18 12.91 -24.33
C LYS A 60 0.49 11.92 -23.38
N MET A 61 -0.28 11.01 -22.77
CA MET A 61 0.21 10.08 -21.75
C MET A 61 -0.68 8.84 -21.69
N ASP A 62 -0.14 7.70 -22.11
CA ASP A 62 -0.91 6.47 -22.35
C ASP A 62 -1.51 5.87 -21.07
N LEU A 63 -0.76 5.92 -19.97
CA LEU A 63 -1.16 5.39 -18.66
C LEU A 63 -2.26 6.20 -17.96
N LEU A 64 -2.64 7.36 -18.52
CA LEU A 64 -3.50 8.31 -17.84
C LEU A 64 -4.98 7.94 -17.99
N GLY A 65 -5.74 7.98 -16.89
CA GLY A 65 -7.17 7.72 -16.93
C GLY A 65 -7.94 8.36 -15.79
N TYR A 66 -9.27 8.30 -15.89
CA TYR A 66 -10.16 8.72 -14.82
C TYR A 66 -10.46 7.54 -13.88
N TYR A 67 -10.23 7.75 -12.59
CA TYR A 67 -10.44 6.76 -11.54
C TYR A 67 -11.07 7.41 -10.31
N TRP A 68 -11.94 6.68 -9.62
CA TRP A 68 -12.56 7.16 -8.40
C TRP A 68 -11.51 7.50 -7.34
N SER A 69 -11.62 8.66 -6.71
CA SER A 69 -10.81 9.05 -5.56
C SER A 69 -11.71 9.32 -4.36
N SER A 70 -11.51 8.54 -3.30
CA SER A 70 -12.21 8.72 -2.02
C SER A 70 -11.91 10.07 -1.37
N LYS A 71 -10.74 10.67 -1.65
CA LYS A 71 -10.35 12.01 -1.16
C LYS A 71 -11.21 13.12 -1.77
N TYR A 72 -11.59 13.00 -3.04
CA TYR A 72 -12.37 14.01 -3.76
C TYR A 72 -13.84 13.63 -3.94
N SER A 73 -14.22 12.40 -3.55
CA SER A 73 -15.54 11.82 -3.76
C SER A 73 -16.03 11.92 -5.22
N LYS A 74 -15.10 11.79 -6.18
CA LYS A 74 -15.37 11.82 -7.61
C LYS A 74 -14.26 11.15 -8.43
N PRO A 75 -14.52 10.79 -9.69
CA PRO A 75 -13.46 10.41 -10.62
C PRO A 75 -12.47 11.57 -10.83
N ILE A 76 -11.18 11.27 -10.71
CA ILE A 76 -10.08 12.21 -10.97
C ILE A 76 -9.14 11.63 -12.01
N LEU A 77 -8.40 12.52 -12.67
CA LEU A 77 -7.37 12.15 -13.63
C LEU A 77 -6.08 11.73 -12.91
N GLY A 78 -5.57 10.55 -13.23
CA GLY A 78 -4.37 10.01 -12.62
C GLY A 78 -3.98 8.64 -13.15
N ILE A 79 -3.03 8.02 -12.45
CA ILE A 79 -2.47 6.70 -12.79
C ILE A 79 -2.61 5.80 -11.56
N PRO A 80 -3.32 4.66 -11.63
CA PRO A 80 -3.39 3.74 -10.51
C PRO A 80 -2.07 2.98 -10.35
N LEU A 81 -1.56 2.96 -9.12
CA LEU A 81 -0.42 2.17 -8.70
C LEU A 81 -0.92 1.13 -7.69
N ILE A 82 -0.83 -0.15 -8.06
CA ILE A 82 -1.11 -1.29 -7.20
C ILE A 82 0.20 -1.65 -6.50
N THR A 83 0.17 -1.97 -5.21
CA THR A 83 1.38 -2.30 -4.44
C THR A 83 1.15 -3.53 -3.57
N LEU A 84 2.14 -4.43 -3.54
CA LEU A 84 2.32 -5.39 -2.45
C LEU A 84 3.31 -4.79 -1.45
N TYR A 85 2.85 -4.64 -0.21
CA TYR A 85 3.61 -4.08 0.90
C TYR A 85 3.82 -5.15 1.95
N TYR A 86 5.06 -5.44 2.30
CA TYR A 86 5.42 -6.53 3.18
C TYR A 86 5.84 -6.02 4.55
N SER A 87 5.17 -6.52 5.59
CA SER A 87 5.58 -6.41 6.98
C SER A 87 6.38 -7.66 7.33
N SER A 88 7.70 -7.56 7.26
CA SER A 88 8.64 -8.64 7.55
C SER A 88 8.63 -9.01 9.05
N PRO A 89 8.84 -10.29 9.42
CA PRO A 89 8.97 -10.75 10.81
C PRO A 89 9.94 -9.94 11.66
N ASN A 90 11.02 -9.43 11.07
CA ASN A 90 12.02 -8.59 11.75
C ASN A 90 11.56 -7.13 11.96
N GLY A 91 10.31 -6.80 11.64
CA GLY A 91 9.71 -5.48 11.83
C GLY A 91 9.91 -4.49 10.68
N LEU A 92 10.70 -4.83 9.65
CA LEU A 92 10.88 -3.97 8.47
C LEU A 92 9.60 -3.98 7.60
N ARG A 93 9.15 -2.81 7.14
CA ARG A 93 7.91 -2.69 6.35
C ARG A 93 8.15 -1.98 5.01
N VAL A 94 8.12 -2.71 3.91
CA VAL A 94 8.59 -2.21 2.61
C VAL A 94 7.71 -2.66 1.43
N PRO A 95 7.60 -1.86 0.35
CA PRO A 95 7.02 -2.34 -0.90
C PRO A 95 7.91 -3.44 -1.50
N ILE A 96 7.33 -4.58 -1.85
CA ILE A 96 8.05 -5.75 -2.40
C ILE A 96 7.69 -6.04 -3.86
N ASN A 97 6.54 -5.56 -4.33
CA ASN A 97 6.14 -5.63 -5.73
C ASN A 97 5.15 -4.49 -6.02
N TYR A 98 5.08 -4.03 -7.27
CA TYR A 98 4.16 -2.98 -7.68
C TYR A 98 3.74 -3.14 -9.15
N ARG A 99 2.57 -2.61 -9.51
CA ARG A 99 2.11 -2.52 -10.91
C ARG A 99 1.50 -1.16 -11.17
N ILE A 100 1.89 -0.57 -12.28
CA ILE A 100 1.18 0.56 -12.86
C ILE A 100 0.04 -0.02 -13.70
N TYR A 101 -1.18 0.38 -13.40
CA TYR A 101 -2.35 -0.14 -14.12
C TYR A 101 -2.41 0.44 -15.54
N ASP A 102 -2.29 -0.42 -16.55
CA ASP A 102 -2.47 -0.07 -17.95
C ASP A 102 -3.80 -0.63 -18.49
N LYS A 103 -4.65 0.26 -19.02
CA LYS A 103 -5.93 -0.15 -19.64
C LYS A 103 -5.73 -0.94 -20.92
N GLN A 104 -4.63 -0.75 -21.63
CA GLN A 104 -4.35 -1.39 -22.91
C GLN A 104 -4.10 -2.89 -22.76
N GLU A 105 -3.61 -3.33 -21.60
CA GLU A 105 -3.42 -4.76 -21.30
C GLU A 105 -4.74 -5.52 -21.13
N GLY A 106 -5.89 -4.83 -20.99
CA GLY A 106 -7.19 -5.47 -20.80
C GLY A 106 -7.32 -6.24 -19.47
N LYS A 107 -6.37 -6.06 -18.55
CA LYS A 107 -6.37 -6.69 -17.23
C LYS A 107 -7.11 -5.85 -16.21
N THR A 108 -7.79 -6.52 -15.28
CA THR A 108 -8.35 -5.90 -14.08
C THR A 108 -7.28 -5.78 -13.00
N LYS A 109 -7.48 -4.88 -12.03
CA LYS A 109 -6.61 -4.80 -10.83
C LYS A 109 -6.52 -6.12 -10.06
N ASN A 110 -7.60 -6.92 -10.08
CA ASN A 110 -7.61 -8.24 -9.45
C ASN A 110 -6.67 -9.21 -10.17
N GLN A 111 -6.60 -9.17 -11.51
CA GLN A 111 -5.64 -9.99 -12.27
C GLN A 111 -4.20 -9.53 -12.02
N TYR A 112 -3.94 -8.22 -12.01
CA TYR A 112 -2.62 -7.72 -11.62
C TYR A 112 -2.21 -8.18 -10.22
N LEU A 113 -3.12 -8.14 -9.24
CA LEU A 113 -2.84 -8.62 -7.90
C LEU A 113 -2.46 -10.10 -7.90
N GLN A 114 -3.20 -10.94 -8.64
CA GLN A 114 -2.91 -12.38 -8.73
C GLN A 114 -1.53 -12.63 -9.35
N GLU A 115 -1.18 -11.93 -10.42
CA GLU A 115 0.14 -11.99 -11.06
C GLU A 115 1.24 -11.56 -10.07
N MET A 116 1.08 -10.40 -9.43
CA MET A 116 2.04 -9.88 -8.46
C MET A 116 2.25 -10.82 -7.27
N LEU A 117 1.16 -11.44 -6.79
CA LEU A 117 1.22 -12.40 -5.68
C LEU A 117 1.94 -13.68 -6.10
N GLN A 118 1.60 -14.23 -7.28
CA GLN A 118 2.27 -15.41 -7.80
C GLN A 118 3.76 -15.17 -7.99
N GLU A 119 4.14 -14.01 -8.54
CA GLU A 119 5.54 -13.63 -8.72
C GLU A 119 6.33 -13.61 -7.42
N VAL A 120 5.83 -12.97 -6.36
CA VAL A 120 6.58 -12.91 -5.10
C VAL A 120 6.70 -14.29 -4.45
N LEU A 121 5.71 -15.17 -4.63
CA LEU A 121 5.79 -16.57 -4.21
C LEU A 121 6.84 -17.33 -5.03
N ASP A 122 6.88 -17.13 -6.35
CA ASP A 122 7.88 -17.75 -7.23
C ASP A 122 9.30 -17.23 -6.95
N TRP A 123 9.43 -15.98 -6.52
CA TRP A 123 10.69 -15.37 -6.06
C TRP A 123 11.14 -15.88 -4.68
N GLY A 124 10.35 -16.74 -4.04
CA GLY A 124 10.73 -17.43 -2.79
C GLY A 124 10.07 -16.88 -1.53
N LEU A 125 9.25 -15.83 -1.61
CA LEU A 125 8.51 -15.33 -0.45
C LEU A 125 7.47 -16.36 0.01
N ARG A 126 7.33 -16.55 1.31
CA ARG A 126 6.37 -17.45 1.96
C ARG A 126 5.68 -16.69 3.11
N PRO A 127 4.79 -15.74 2.79
CA PRO A 127 4.10 -14.98 3.82
C PRO A 127 3.03 -15.83 4.51
N THR A 128 2.79 -15.59 5.80
CA THR A 128 1.77 -16.34 6.55
C THR A 128 0.38 -15.82 6.26
N THR A 129 0.25 -14.50 6.09
CA THR A 129 -1.05 -13.84 5.97
C THR A 129 -1.05 -12.76 4.90
N PHE A 130 -2.15 -12.67 4.17
CA PHE A 130 -2.46 -11.61 3.23
C PHE A 130 -3.49 -10.63 3.79
N THR A 131 -3.34 -9.34 3.52
CA THR A 131 -4.37 -8.36 3.87
C THR A 131 -4.74 -7.45 2.71
N SER A 132 -6.01 -7.07 2.60
CA SER A 132 -6.44 -6.09 1.60
C SER A 132 -7.75 -5.41 1.96
N ASP A 133 -8.08 -4.37 1.22
CA ASP A 133 -9.40 -3.74 1.23
C ASP A 133 -10.47 -4.62 0.55
N ALA A 134 -11.70 -4.08 0.45
CA ALA A 134 -12.84 -4.76 -0.15
C ALA A 134 -12.80 -4.86 -1.68
N TRP A 135 -11.96 -4.09 -2.36
CA TRP A 135 -11.85 -4.13 -3.82
C TRP A 135 -11.20 -5.42 -4.32
N TYR A 136 -10.27 -5.96 -3.54
CA TYR A 136 -9.56 -7.21 -3.83
C TYR A 136 -10.23 -8.47 -3.26
N ALA A 137 -11.43 -8.33 -2.70
CA ALA A 137 -12.21 -9.43 -2.14
C ALA A 137 -12.95 -10.26 -3.22
N SER A 138 -12.39 -10.46 -4.40
CA SER A 138 -13.02 -11.32 -5.41
C SER A 138 -12.98 -12.79 -4.98
N LYS A 139 -13.94 -13.61 -5.45
CA LYS A 139 -13.95 -15.06 -5.16
C LYS A 139 -12.64 -15.72 -5.64
N ALA A 140 -12.14 -15.29 -6.80
CA ALA A 140 -10.91 -15.82 -7.38
C ALA A 140 -9.69 -15.53 -6.49
N ASN A 141 -9.52 -14.30 -5.99
CA ASN A 141 -8.41 -13.96 -5.09
C ASN A 141 -8.49 -14.72 -3.77
N LEU A 142 -9.68 -14.80 -3.17
CA LEU A 142 -9.86 -15.50 -1.90
C LEU A 142 -9.54 -16.99 -2.04
N ASN A 143 -9.93 -17.61 -3.15
CA ASN A 143 -9.59 -19.02 -3.40
C ASN A 143 -8.11 -19.21 -3.70
N LEU A 144 -7.48 -18.32 -4.49
CA LEU A 144 -6.03 -18.34 -4.72
C LEU A 144 -5.26 -18.35 -3.39
N LEU A 145 -5.63 -17.48 -2.44
CA LEU A 145 -5.00 -17.42 -1.12
C LEU A 145 -5.17 -18.73 -0.32
N LYS A 146 -6.34 -19.38 -0.41
CA LYS A 146 -6.58 -20.68 0.23
C LYS A 146 -5.80 -21.81 -0.45
N ASP A 147 -5.70 -21.78 -1.77
CA ASP A 147 -5.00 -22.80 -2.56
C ASP A 147 -3.51 -22.84 -2.21
N VAL A 148 -2.91 -21.67 -1.97
CA VAL A 148 -1.52 -21.55 -1.49
C VAL A 148 -1.37 -21.63 0.04
N GLN A 149 -2.44 -22.02 0.76
CA GLN A 149 -2.47 -22.17 2.21
C GLN A 149 -2.02 -20.90 2.97
N MET A 150 -2.44 -19.72 2.49
CA MET A 150 -2.15 -18.43 3.12
C MET A 150 -3.36 -17.96 3.91
N GLY A 151 -3.13 -17.52 5.16
CA GLY A 151 -4.15 -16.83 5.95
C GLY A 151 -4.53 -15.51 5.30
N PHE A 152 -5.68 -14.94 5.66
CA PHE A 152 -6.01 -13.61 5.18
C PHE A 152 -6.92 -12.80 6.11
N LEU A 153 -6.75 -11.47 6.08
CA LEU A 153 -7.73 -10.49 6.54
C LEU A 153 -8.12 -9.56 5.37
N VAL A 154 -9.31 -9.75 4.82
CA VAL A 154 -9.76 -9.01 3.63
C VAL A 154 -11.06 -8.28 3.91
N GLY A 155 -11.09 -6.96 3.65
CA GLY A 155 -12.32 -6.18 3.72
C GLY A 155 -13.39 -6.75 2.77
N VAL A 156 -14.67 -6.57 3.06
CA VAL A 156 -15.76 -7.03 2.18
C VAL A 156 -16.93 -6.07 2.13
N ALA A 157 -17.60 -6.07 0.98
CA ALA A 157 -18.84 -5.34 0.80
C ALA A 157 -19.96 -5.89 1.69
N LYS A 158 -20.78 -4.99 2.23
CA LYS A 158 -21.90 -5.31 3.14
C LYS A 158 -22.95 -6.28 2.58
N ASN A 159 -23.03 -6.42 1.25
CA ASN A 159 -23.98 -7.30 0.57
C ASN A 159 -23.45 -8.73 0.32
N ARG A 160 -22.25 -9.06 0.84
CA ARG A 160 -21.64 -10.38 0.67
C ARG A 160 -22.54 -11.50 1.22
N GLN A 161 -22.66 -12.59 0.47
CA GLN A 161 -23.56 -13.70 0.78
C GLN A 161 -22.90 -14.77 1.65
N VAL A 162 -23.46 -15.02 2.83
CA VAL A 162 -22.94 -15.92 3.86
C VAL A 162 -24.07 -16.74 4.49
N ARG A 163 -23.75 -17.90 5.08
CA ARG A 163 -24.69 -18.66 5.92
C ARG A 163 -24.06 -19.01 7.27
N VAL A 164 -24.88 -19.05 8.32
CA VAL A 164 -24.50 -19.53 9.65
C VAL A 164 -25.05 -20.94 9.84
N GLY A 165 -24.19 -21.93 10.07
CA GLY A 165 -24.60 -23.33 10.17
C GLY A 165 -25.37 -23.83 8.93
N ALA A 166 -26.53 -24.45 9.15
CA ALA A 166 -27.40 -24.99 8.10
C ALA A 166 -28.42 -23.98 7.53
N GLN A 167 -28.32 -22.70 7.89
CA GLN A 167 -29.25 -21.67 7.42
C GLN A 167 -29.08 -21.36 5.92
N GLN A 168 -30.06 -20.63 5.37
CA GLN A 168 -29.96 -20.08 4.02
C GLN A 168 -28.89 -18.98 3.94
N TYR A 169 -28.42 -18.72 2.71
CA TYR A 169 -27.53 -17.60 2.46
C TYR A 169 -28.26 -16.27 2.63
N GLN A 170 -27.64 -15.37 3.38
CA GLN A 170 -28.10 -14.01 3.58
C GLN A 170 -26.92 -13.03 3.49
N ARG A 171 -27.23 -11.74 3.44
CA ARG A 171 -26.21 -10.69 3.41
C ARG A 171 -25.54 -10.56 4.77
N VAL A 172 -24.25 -10.23 4.79
CA VAL A 172 -23.52 -10.02 6.04
C VAL A 172 -24.09 -8.87 6.87
N ASP A 173 -24.62 -7.81 6.24
CA ASP A 173 -25.22 -6.68 6.97
C ASP A 173 -26.54 -7.00 7.69
N ASN A 174 -27.10 -8.19 7.48
CA ASN A 174 -28.24 -8.69 8.25
C ASN A 174 -27.81 -9.49 9.49
N LEU A 175 -26.51 -9.73 9.68
CA LEU A 175 -26.00 -10.54 10.79
C LEU A 175 -25.61 -9.68 11.99
N ILE A 176 -25.85 -10.23 13.18
CA ILE A 176 -25.29 -9.72 14.43
C ILE A 176 -23.91 -10.38 14.62
N ILE A 177 -22.86 -9.58 14.43
CA ILE A 177 -21.46 -10.02 14.59
C ILE A 177 -20.94 -9.42 15.90
N SER A 178 -20.51 -10.28 16.83
CA SER A 178 -19.87 -9.85 18.07
C SER A 178 -18.42 -9.42 17.83
N GLU A 179 -17.78 -8.80 18.82
CA GLU A 179 -16.38 -8.40 18.71
C GLU A 179 -15.42 -9.59 18.56
N GLN A 180 -15.84 -10.79 18.98
CA GLN A 180 -15.06 -12.03 18.82
C GLN A 180 -15.19 -12.63 17.41
N GLY A 181 -15.95 -11.98 16.54
CA GLY A 181 -16.23 -12.44 15.19
C GLY A 181 -17.26 -13.58 15.13
N LEU A 182 -17.69 -13.90 13.91
CA LEU A 182 -18.73 -14.89 13.65
C LEU A 182 -18.26 -15.90 12.61
N HIS A 183 -18.27 -17.18 12.97
CA HIS A 183 -18.00 -18.26 12.01
C HIS A 183 -19.16 -18.40 11.03
N VAL A 184 -18.84 -18.33 9.74
CA VAL A 184 -19.82 -18.46 8.66
C VAL A 184 -19.24 -19.25 7.51
N HIS A 185 -20.12 -19.74 6.65
CA HIS A 185 -19.75 -20.30 5.36
C HIS A 185 -20.00 -19.25 4.26
N LEU A 186 -18.90 -18.75 3.68
CA LEU A 186 -18.91 -17.79 2.58
C LEU A 186 -19.18 -18.50 1.25
N LYS A 187 -20.14 -17.98 0.46
CA LYS A 187 -20.58 -18.60 -0.79
C LYS A 187 -19.41 -18.77 -1.77
N GLY A 188 -19.07 -20.03 -2.07
CA GLY A 188 -18.03 -20.40 -3.03
C GLY A 188 -16.58 -20.30 -2.54
N VAL A 189 -16.35 -19.96 -1.27
CA VAL A 189 -15.00 -19.85 -0.65
C VAL A 189 -14.87 -20.81 0.54
N GLY A 190 -15.96 -21.08 1.26
CA GLY A 190 -15.97 -22.02 2.39
C GLY A 190 -15.99 -21.31 3.74
N ILE A 191 -15.47 -21.99 4.76
CA ILE A 191 -15.48 -21.52 6.16
C ILE A 191 -14.50 -20.36 6.32
N VAL A 192 -14.98 -19.29 6.97
CA VAL A 192 -14.25 -18.07 7.34
C VAL A 192 -14.84 -17.51 8.63
N LYS A 193 -14.15 -16.56 9.25
CA LYS A 193 -14.64 -15.80 10.40
C LYS A 193 -14.87 -14.35 10.02
N PHE A 194 -16.06 -13.82 10.24
CA PHE A 194 -16.38 -12.43 9.93
C PHE A 194 -16.16 -11.54 11.14
N PHE A 195 -15.59 -10.36 10.90
CA PHE A 195 -15.49 -9.28 11.87
C PHE A 195 -16.25 -8.05 11.36
N CYS A 196 -16.80 -7.28 12.30
CA CYS A 196 -17.49 -6.03 12.01
C CYS A 196 -16.87 -4.91 12.83
N GLN A 197 -16.26 -3.95 12.14
CA GLN A 197 -15.75 -2.72 12.73
C GLN A 197 -16.83 -1.64 12.66
N ARG A 198 -17.31 -1.20 13.82
CA ARG A 198 -18.33 -0.16 13.95
C ARG A 198 -17.66 1.19 14.21
N PHE A 199 -18.03 2.20 13.43
CA PHE A 199 -17.52 3.56 13.58
C PHE A 199 -18.49 4.43 14.38
N LYS A 200 -17.98 5.52 14.99
CA LYS A 200 -18.78 6.47 15.79
C LYS A 200 -19.96 7.08 15.03
N ASN A 201 -19.85 7.18 13.69
CA ASN A 201 -20.91 7.68 12.81
C ASN A 201 -21.97 6.63 12.45
N GLY A 202 -21.96 5.45 13.09
CA GLY A 202 -22.88 4.36 12.84
C GLY A 202 -22.55 3.51 11.60
N SER A 203 -21.57 3.91 10.79
CA SER A 203 -21.13 3.08 9.65
C SER A 203 -20.41 1.81 10.14
N CYS A 204 -20.51 0.74 9.34
CA CYS A 204 -19.88 -0.54 9.63
C CYS A 204 -19.00 -0.96 8.44
N ARG A 205 -17.80 -1.46 8.73
CA ARG A 205 -16.95 -2.17 7.77
C ARG A 205 -16.84 -3.63 8.17
N TYR A 206 -16.90 -4.50 7.18
CA TYR A 206 -16.90 -5.95 7.38
C TYR A 206 -15.58 -6.52 6.85
N TYR A 207 -15.05 -7.51 7.54
CA TYR A 207 -13.81 -8.18 7.17
C TYR A 207 -13.95 -9.69 7.25
N LEU A 208 -13.29 -10.39 6.34
CA LEU A 208 -13.10 -11.83 6.34
C LEU A 208 -11.76 -12.14 6.97
N LEU A 209 -11.75 -13.01 7.98
CA LEU A 209 -10.55 -13.65 8.50
C LEU A 209 -10.56 -15.13 8.12
N TYR A 210 -9.43 -15.61 7.64
CA TYR A 210 -9.16 -17.03 7.39
C TYR A 210 -7.76 -17.38 7.89
N ALA A 211 -7.63 -18.58 8.46
CA ALA A 211 -6.36 -19.21 8.76
C ALA A 211 -6.38 -20.64 8.16
N PRO A 212 -5.25 -21.14 7.61
CA PRO A 212 -5.16 -22.49 7.07
C PRO A 212 -5.43 -23.57 8.12
N ASP A 213 -4.89 -23.41 9.34
CA ASP A 213 -5.19 -24.30 10.46
C ASP A 213 -6.61 -24.01 11.00
N PRO A 214 -7.53 -24.99 10.98
CA PRO A 214 -8.86 -24.85 11.56
C PRO A 214 -8.86 -24.47 13.05
N LYS A 215 -7.83 -24.88 13.81
CA LYS A 215 -7.69 -24.51 15.22
C LYS A 215 -7.37 -23.02 15.37
N GLU A 216 -6.41 -22.52 14.60
CA GLU A 216 -6.08 -21.09 14.57
C GLU A 216 -7.31 -20.25 14.20
N LEU A 217 -8.05 -20.67 13.17
CA LEU A 217 -9.28 -19.98 12.76
C LEU A 217 -10.34 -19.97 13.88
N ALA A 218 -10.50 -21.09 14.59
CA ALA A 218 -11.45 -21.20 15.70
C ALA A 218 -11.10 -20.24 16.84
N TYR A 219 -9.82 -20.16 17.21
CA TYR A 219 -9.31 -19.32 18.30
C TYR A 219 -9.12 -17.85 17.91
N ALA A 220 -9.00 -17.53 16.62
CA ALA A 220 -8.79 -16.15 16.14
C ALA A 220 -9.91 -15.22 16.62
N GLY A 221 -9.62 -14.33 17.56
CA GLY A 221 -10.59 -13.43 18.17
C GLY A 221 -10.37 -11.98 17.78
N LYS A 222 -10.88 -11.08 18.63
CA LYS A 222 -10.72 -9.63 18.48
C LYS A 222 -9.24 -9.20 18.35
N ALA A 223 -8.37 -9.77 19.18
CA ALA A 223 -6.95 -9.39 19.22
C ALA A 223 -6.23 -9.68 17.90
N GLU A 224 -6.48 -10.85 17.29
CA GLU A 224 -5.92 -11.22 15.98
C GLU A 224 -6.44 -10.28 14.89
N PHE A 225 -7.75 -10.01 14.90
CA PHE A 225 -8.36 -9.06 13.97
C PHE A 225 -7.72 -7.66 14.09
N GLU A 226 -7.56 -7.13 15.30
CA GLU A 226 -6.97 -5.81 15.55
C GLU A 226 -5.48 -5.75 15.16
N HIS A 227 -4.74 -6.84 15.39
CA HIS A 227 -3.34 -6.95 14.99
C HIS A 227 -3.18 -6.88 13.47
N LEU A 228 -3.89 -7.74 12.73
CA LEU A 228 -3.85 -7.78 11.27
C LEU A 228 -4.38 -6.47 10.65
N HIS A 229 -5.43 -5.89 11.23
CA HIS A 229 -5.98 -4.60 10.79
C HIS A 229 -4.97 -3.47 10.95
N THR A 230 -4.26 -3.43 12.08
CA THR A 230 -3.21 -2.43 12.36
C THR A 230 -2.05 -2.57 11.38
N LEU A 231 -1.63 -3.79 11.06
CA LEU A 231 -0.56 -4.03 10.09
C LEU A 231 -0.98 -3.65 8.67
N HIS A 232 -2.22 -3.95 8.27
CA HIS A 232 -2.77 -3.54 6.98
C HIS A 232 -2.75 -2.01 6.84
N TRP A 233 -3.08 -1.25 7.88
CA TRP A 233 -3.02 0.22 7.87
C TRP A 233 -1.64 0.79 7.51
N GLY A 234 -0.58 -0.02 7.63
CA GLY A 234 0.77 0.31 7.18
C GLY A 234 0.83 0.68 5.70
N ILE A 235 0.11 -0.01 4.81
CA ILE A 235 0.14 0.29 3.37
C ILE A 235 -0.49 1.64 3.04
N GLU A 236 -1.59 1.99 3.71
CA GLU A 236 -2.25 3.29 3.54
C GLU A 236 -1.32 4.44 3.99
N CYS A 237 -0.63 4.23 5.11
CA CYS A 237 0.38 5.15 5.61
C CYS A 237 1.55 5.27 4.61
N PHE A 238 2.03 4.14 4.08
CA PHE A 238 3.08 4.10 3.06
C PHE A 238 2.69 4.90 1.80
N HIS A 239 1.50 4.71 1.24
CA HIS A 239 1.07 5.47 0.05
C HIS A 239 1.02 6.97 0.33
N ARG A 240 0.58 7.36 1.52
CA ARG A 240 0.58 8.77 1.94
C ARG A 240 2.00 9.33 2.04
N ALA A 241 2.90 8.61 2.71
CA ALA A 241 4.28 9.01 2.88
C ALA A 241 5.03 9.04 1.54
N GLY A 242 4.88 8.03 0.69
CA GLY A 242 5.47 7.98 -0.65
C GLY A 242 5.07 9.20 -1.50
N LYS A 243 3.80 9.62 -1.45
CA LYS A 243 3.33 10.84 -2.14
C LYS A 243 3.90 12.12 -1.57
N GLN A 244 3.98 12.24 -0.24
CA GLN A 244 4.35 13.47 0.44
C GLN A 244 5.86 13.68 0.53
N LEU A 245 6.61 12.61 0.80
CA LEU A 245 8.02 12.61 1.15
C LEU A 245 8.90 12.11 0.00
N CYS A 246 8.47 11.08 -0.74
CA CYS A 246 9.31 10.41 -1.75
C CYS A 246 8.99 10.84 -3.19
N GLY A 247 8.14 11.85 -3.39
CA GLY A 247 7.83 12.39 -4.72
C GLY A 247 7.11 11.42 -5.66
N LEU A 248 6.44 10.38 -5.13
CA LEU A 248 5.80 9.31 -5.90
C LEU A 248 4.88 9.81 -7.02
N GLN A 249 4.20 10.93 -6.81
CA GLN A 249 3.31 11.55 -7.82
C GLN A 249 3.84 12.86 -8.43
N ARG A 250 5.06 13.30 -8.09
CA ARG A 250 5.59 14.63 -8.47
C ARG A 250 6.25 14.70 -9.85
N PHE A 251 6.37 13.58 -10.55
CA PHE A 251 6.98 13.55 -11.88
C PHE A 251 6.18 14.29 -12.95
N ARG A 252 6.88 14.79 -13.96
CA ARG A 252 6.30 15.48 -15.14
C ARG A 252 6.54 14.74 -16.46
N VAL A 253 7.29 13.64 -16.44
CA VAL A 253 7.50 12.76 -17.58
C VAL A 253 6.18 12.12 -18.02
N ARG A 254 6.08 11.79 -19.31
CA ARG A 254 4.85 11.30 -19.94
C ARG A 254 5.02 9.95 -20.63
N LEU A 255 6.24 9.62 -21.04
CA LEU A 255 6.56 8.33 -21.65
C LEU A 255 6.49 7.24 -20.60
N THR A 256 5.86 6.12 -20.94
CA THR A 256 5.56 5.01 -20.03
C THR A 256 6.82 4.53 -19.32
N GLU A 257 7.90 4.28 -20.05
CA GLU A 257 9.17 3.83 -19.49
C GLU A 257 9.73 4.80 -18.43
N ALA A 258 9.64 6.12 -18.67
CA ALA A 258 10.11 7.11 -17.72
C ALA A 258 9.23 7.19 -16.46
N VAL A 259 7.93 6.91 -16.60
CA VAL A 259 7.00 6.83 -15.47
C VAL A 259 7.33 5.62 -14.61
N HIS A 260 7.56 4.46 -15.23
CA HIS A 260 7.99 3.25 -14.51
C HIS A 260 9.28 3.49 -13.73
N THR A 261 10.32 4.01 -14.39
CA THR A 261 11.60 4.32 -13.74
C THR A 261 11.44 5.33 -12.60
N HIS A 262 10.62 6.38 -12.77
CA HIS A 262 10.35 7.33 -11.68
C HIS A 262 9.67 6.67 -10.49
N VAL A 263 8.64 5.84 -10.75
CA VAL A 263 7.92 5.13 -9.69
C VAL A 263 8.88 4.22 -8.93
N PHE A 264 9.72 3.46 -9.63
CA PHE A 264 10.76 2.65 -9.01
C PHE A 264 11.65 3.49 -8.07
N CYS A 265 12.21 4.60 -8.56
CA CYS A 265 13.06 5.47 -7.76
C CYS A 265 12.34 6.02 -6.52
N ALA A 266 11.06 6.39 -6.64
CA ALA A 266 10.28 6.88 -5.52
C ALA A 266 10.00 5.79 -4.46
N LEU A 267 9.75 4.55 -4.90
CA LEU A 267 9.61 3.40 -4.00
C LEU A 267 10.93 3.07 -3.32
N ARG A 268 12.06 3.13 -4.04
CA ARG A 268 13.38 2.94 -3.48
C ARG A 268 13.72 4.00 -2.43
N ALA A 269 13.36 5.27 -2.68
CA ALA A 269 13.51 6.35 -1.72
C ALA A 269 12.67 6.11 -0.44
N PHE A 270 11.49 5.50 -0.57
CA PHE A 270 10.72 5.10 0.60
C PHE A 270 11.40 3.96 1.37
N VAL A 271 11.97 2.96 0.69
CA VAL A 271 12.72 1.87 1.35
C VAL A 271 13.86 2.45 2.18
N GLU A 272 14.63 3.39 1.64
CA GLU A 272 15.70 4.07 2.40
C GLU A 272 15.17 4.81 3.63
N LEU A 273 14.01 5.46 3.51
CA LEU A 273 13.38 6.15 4.64
C LEU A 273 12.90 5.17 5.72
N GLU A 274 12.34 4.03 5.32
CA GLU A 274 11.96 2.97 6.27
C GLU A 274 13.18 2.34 6.93
N LEU A 275 14.28 2.12 6.19
CA LEU A 275 15.50 1.58 6.78
C LEU A 275 16.04 2.48 7.90
N GLN A 276 15.98 3.81 7.73
CA GLN A 276 16.34 4.74 8.81
C GLN A 276 15.43 4.62 10.03
N VAL A 277 14.12 4.41 9.84
CA VAL A 277 13.19 4.14 10.96
C VAL A 277 13.52 2.81 11.62
N TRP A 278 13.74 1.76 10.83
CA TRP A 278 14.01 0.42 11.31
C TRP A 278 15.34 0.33 12.08
N HIS A 279 16.37 1.06 11.62
CA HIS A 279 17.63 1.25 12.34
C HIS A 279 17.57 2.27 13.48
N GLN A 280 16.38 2.80 13.80
CA GLN A 280 16.16 3.78 14.88
C GLN A 280 16.98 5.07 14.73
N GLN A 281 17.34 5.42 13.49
CA GLN A 281 18.04 6.68 13.17
C GLN A 281 17.06 7.86 13.15
N ILE A 282 15.79 7.61 12.83
CA ILE A 282 14.69 8.57 12.90
C ILE A 282 13.45 7.93 13.53
N ASP A 283 12.66 8.70 14.29
CA ASP A 283 11.50 8.16 15.00
C ASP A 283 10.36 7.72 14.06
N ASN A 284 10.20 8.43 12.94
CA ASN A 284 9.18 8.17 11.93
C ASN A 284 9.55 8.85 10.60
N TRP A 285 8.90 8.46 9.51
CA TRP A 285 9.15 8.99 8.17
C TRP A 285 9.14 10.52 8.06
N TYR A 286 8.30 11.20 8.84
CA TYR A 286 8.18 12.67 8.79
C TYR A 286 9.23 13.39 9.63
N ALA A 287 10.00 12.68 10.46
CA ALA A 287 11.08 13.27 11.23
C ALA A 287 12.13 13.91 10.30
N LEU A 288 12.49 13.27 9.18
CA LEU A 288 13.43 13.84 8.22
C LEU A 288 12.97 15.21 7.69
N GLN A 289 11.71 15.30 7.24
CA GLN A 289 11.15 16.56 6.76
C GLN A 289 11.09 17.62 7.86
N ARG A 290 10.70 17.23 9.09
CA ARG A 290 10.63 18.15 10.23
C ARG A 290 12.01 18.66 10.63
N ASN A 291 13.01 17.79 10.69
CA ASN A 291 14.37 18.15 11.08
C ASN A 291 14.98 19.13 10.08
N LEU A 292 14.84 18.85 8.77
CA LEU A 292 15.27 19.76 7.71
C LEU A 292 14.56 21.12 7.78
N TYR A 293 13.24 21.11 8.00
CA TYR A 293 12.47 22.35 8.12
C TYR A 293 12.88 23.15 9.37
N GLN A 294 13.08 22.49 10.50
CA GLN A 294 13.52 23.14 11.75
C GLN A 294 14.90 23.77 11.60
N GLU A 295 15.82 23.12 10.91
CA GLU A 295 17.15 23.65 10.64
C GLU A 295 17.08 24.93 9.79
N VAL A 296 16.33 24.90 8.68
CA VAL A 296 16.13 26.08 7.81
C VAL A 296 15.40 27.19 8.55
N ALA A 297 14.33 26.87 9.29
CA ALA A 297 13.59 27.87 10.06
C ALA A 297 14.46 28.50 11.15
N ARG A 298 15.32 27.69 11.81
CA ARG A 298 16.28 28.18 12.80
C ARG A 298 17.31 29.10 12.14
N GLN A 299 17.89 28.72 11.01
CA GLN A 299 18.82 29.57 10.26
C GLN A 299 18.16 30.89 9.87
N PHE A 300 16.95 30.85 9.32
CA PHE A 300 16.18 32.04 8.96
C PHE A 300 15.94 32.97 10.17
N ILE A 301 15.55 32.43 11.32
CA ILE A 301 15.34 33.22 12.56
C ILE A 301 16.66 33.84 13.06
N LEU A 302 17.78 33.11 12.96
CA LEU A 302 19.09 33.57 13.42
C LEU A 302 19.71 34.61 12.46
N GLU A 303 19.49 34.48 11.16
CA GLU A 303 20.01 35.39 10.12
C GLU A 303 19.12 36.61 9.90
N GLN A 304 17.83 36.53 10.24
CA GLN A 304 16.90 37.65 10.26
C GLN A 304 16.24 37.77 11.65
N PRO A 305 16.97 38.31 12.66
CA PRO A 305 16.30 38.70 13.89
C PRO A 305 15.24 39.73 13.52
N LEU A 306 13.97 39.41 13.78
CA LEU A 306 12.82 40.28 13.56
C LEU A 306 13.19 41.71 13.94
N LEU A 307 13.16 42.62 12.96
CA LEU A 307 13.40 44.06 13.11
C LEU A 307 12.68 44.57 14.36
N GLY A 308 13.45 44.74 15.43
CA GLY A 308 12.93 44.92 16.79
C GLY A 308 13.98 45.49 17.74
N SER A 309 14.83 46.38 17.25
CA SER A 309 15.54 47.35 18.09
C SER A 309 15.27 48.74 17.53
N MET A 310 14.05 49.25 17.75
CA MET A 310 13.88 50.70 17.80
C MET A 310 14.65 51.16 19.04
N ALA A 311 15.75 51.86 18.78
CA ALA A 311 16.52 52.54 19.80
C ALA A 311 15.59 53.50 20.55
N LEU A 312 15.42 53.27 21.85
CA LEU A 312 14.95 54.28 22.78
C LEU A 312 16.11 55.26 22.99
N THR A 313 16.06 56.40 22.31
CA THR A 313 16.70 57.65 22.72
C THR A 313 15.69 58.54 23.39
#